data_AF-A0A1G1AJG2-F1
#
_entry.id   AF-A0A1G1AJG2-F1
#
_cell.length_a   1.000
_cell.length_b   1.000
_cell.length_c   1.000
_cell.angle_alpha   90.00
_cell.angle_beta   90.00
_cell.angle_gamma   90.00
#
_symmetry.space_group_name_H-M   'P 1'
#
loop_
_entity.id
_entity.type
_entity.pdbx_description
1 polymer ?
#
loop_
_entity_poly.entity_id
_entity_poly.type
_entity_poly.pdbx_seq_one_letter_code
_entity_poly.pdbx_strand_id
1 'polypeptide(L)'
;MILNSEGTTGQFGIDKASPGDFIRFLNNIINSIDDPIFVKDEQHKWVLLNDACCRQIGNERAVLIGKTDFDFHPQAEAQVFWDKDALVLKTGEVNLNREKVTYPDGSVHVVSTKKSLLTDYATGRKYIVGIIRDITAQAALEAEREKLIIDLQDALLRIKTLKGLIPICAACKKVRSDDGYWEQVEDYVHEHSGADFTHGYCPECAAKLLSES
;
A
#
# COMPACT_ATOMS: atom_id res chain seq x y z
N MET A 1 43.07 35.32 37.15
CA MET A 1 42.69 35.44 35.72
C MET A 1 42.13 34.08 35.32
N ILE A 2 40.83 33.88 35.50
CA ILE A 2 39.76 33.93 34.47
C ILE A 2 39.97 32.84 33.39
N LEU A 3 39.03 31.97 33.04
CA LEU A 3 37.75 31.47 33.56
C LEU A 3 37.53 30.19 32.71
N ASN A 4 37.22 29.06 33.34
CA ASN A 4 36.49 27.98 32.68
C ASN A 4 35.06 28.03 33.23
N SER A 5 34.07 28.20 32.34
CA SER A 5 32.64 28.00 32.61
C SER A 5 32.05 27.50 31.29
N GLU A 6 31.93 26.19 31.10
CA GLU A 6 30.72 25.41 31.42
C GLU A 6 29.50 25.77 30.56
N GLY A 7 29.18 24.84 29.65
CA GLY A 7 27.90 24.14 29.69
C GLY A 7 26.68 24.92 29.20
N THR A 8 26.47 24.98 27.89
CA THR A 8 25.16 25.22 27.30
C THR A 8 24.53 23.86 26.97
N THR A 9 23.65 23.37 27.85
CA THR A 9 22.65 22.35 27.48
C THR A 9 21.27 22.94 27.71
N GLY A 10 20.55 23.16 26.61
CA GLY A 10 19.19 23.68 26.62
C GLY A 10 18.24 22.69 27.27
N GLN A 11 17.66 23.10 28.39
CA GLN A 11 16.69 22.33 29.17
C GLN A 11 15.29 22.60 28.62
N PHE A 12 14.69 21.65 27.90
CA PHE A 12 13.29 21.72 27.50
C PHE A 12 12.40 21.50 28.73
N GLY A 13 11.60 22.51 29.09
CA GLY A 13 10.89 22.62 30.37
C GLY A 13 9.67 21.71 30.54
N ILE A 14 9.90 20.45 30.91
CA ILE A 14 8.88 19.54 31.49
C ILE A 14 9.18 19.17 32.95
N ASP A 15 10.37 19.52 33.45
CA ASP A 15 10.88 19.06 34.76
C ASP A 15 10.18 19.66 35.99
N LYS A 16 9.24 20.61 35.81
CA LYS A 16 8.49 21.28 36.90
C LYS A 16 6.96 21.23 36.73
N ALA A 17 6.44 20.47 35.77
CA ALA A 17 5.01 20.36 35.56
C ALA A 17 4.34 19.58 36.69
N SER A 18 3.20 20.07 37.20
CA SER A 18 2.37 19.24 38.08
C SER A 18 1.81 18.04 37.30
N PRO A 19 1.42 16.93 37.96
CA PRO A 19 0.80 15.80 37.26
C PRO A 19 -0.39 16.20 36.39
N GLY A 20 -1.20 17.17 36.84
CA GLY A 20 -2.33 17.70 36.08
C GLY A 20 -1.91 18.50 34.83
N ASP A 21 -0.81 19.25 34.89
CA ASP A 21 -0.29 20.00 33.75
C ASP A 21 0.25 19.07 32.67
N PHE A 22 0.92 17.98 33.07
CA PHE A 22 1.42 16.98 32.15
C PHE A 22 0.30 16.22 31.45
N ILE A 23 -0.77 15.84 32.18
CA ILE A 23 -1.96 15.21 31.57
C ILE A 23 -2.62 16.15 30.56
N ARG A 24 -2.75 17.45 30.88
CA ARG A 24 -3.29 18.45 29.96
C ARG A 24 -2.42 18.59 28.70
N PHE A 25 -1.10 18.61 28.87
CA PHE A 25 -0.15 18.68 27.77
C PHE A 25 -0.25 17.46 26.83
N LEU A 26 -0.27 16.24 27.38
CA LEU A 26 -0.45 15.02 26.59
C LEU A 26 -1.78 15.00 25.83
N ASN A 27 -2.87 15.40 26.50
CA ASN A 27 -4.18 15.53 25.85
C ASN A 27 -4.15 16.51 24.67
N ASN A 28 -3.45 17.64 24.81
CA ASN A 28 -3.30 18.60 23.71
C ASN A 28 -2.50 18.00 22.54
N ILE A 29 -1.43 17.23 22.82
CA ILE A 29 -0.62 16.58 21.78
C ILE A 29 -1.46 15.57 20.99
N ILE A 30 -2.17 14.67 21.66
CA ILE A 30 -2.95 13.63 20.96
C ILE A 30 -4.10 14.24 20.16
N ASN A 31 -4.66 15.35 20.63
CA ASN A 31 -5.78 16.04 19.97
C ASN A 31 -5.32 16.93 18.81
N SER A 32 -4.04 17.30 18.72
CA SER A 32 -3.49 17.97 17.54
C SER A 32 -3.21 17.02 16.38
N ILE A 33 -3.38 15.71 16.58
CA ILE A 33 -3.21 14.70 15.53
C ILE A 33 -4.58 14.40 14.91
N ASP A 34 -4.66 14.52 13.58
CA ASP A 34 -5.90 14.29 12.83
C ASP A 34 -6.23 12.80 12.63
N ASP A 35 -5.23 11.93 12.72
CA ASP A 35 -5.44 10.48 12.74
C ASP A 35 -6.11 10.08 14.07
N PRO A 36 -7.20 9.30 14.06
CA PRO A 36 -7.80 8.73 15.25
C PRO A 36 -6.80 7.92 16.09
N ILE A 37 -6.72 8.25 17.37
CA ILE A 37 -5.91 7.54 18.37
C ILE A 37 -6.84 7.04 19.47
N PHE A 38 -6.70 5.76 19.80
CA PHE A 38 -7.41 5.13 20.90
C PHE A 38 -6.47 4.33 21.79
N VAL A 39 -6.87 4.19 23.05
CA VAL A 39 -6.25 3.26 24.00
C VAL A 39 -7.34 2.42 24.64
N LYS A 40 -7.15 1.11 24.66
CA LYS A 40 -8.03 0.15 25.34
C LYS A 40 -7.34 -0.57 26.47
N ASP A 41 -8.08 -0.94 27.50
CA ASP A 41 -7.62 -1.84 28.56
C ASP A 41 -7.71 -3.33 28.14
N GLU A 42 -7.32 -4.23 29.05
CA GLU A 42 -7.38 -5.69 28.87
C GLU A 42 -8.80 -6.24 28.72
N GLN A 43 -9.82 -5.46 29.08
CA GLN A 43 -11.23 -5.80 28.89
C GLN A 43 -11.79 -5.21 27.59
N HIS A 44 -10.91 -4.72 26.70
CA HIS A 44 -11.24 -4.11 25.41
C HIS A 44 -12.09 -2.83 25.53
N LYS A 45 -12.05 -2.17 26.69
CA LYS A 45 -12.78 -0.93 26.91
C LYS A 45 -11.90 0.27 26.59
N TRP A 46 -12.45 1.27 25.93
CA TRP A 46 -11.71 2.51 25.67
C TRP A 46 -11.42 3.27 26.97
N VAL A 47 -10.15 3.54 27.23
CA VAL A 47 -9.68 4.32 28.39
C VAL A 47 -9.13 5.69 27.99
N LEU A 48 -8.77 5.86 26.72
CA LEU A 48 -8.37 7.16 26.15
C LEU A 48 -8.72 7.21 24.66
N LEU A 49 -9.18 8.37 24.21
CA LEU A 49 -9.52 8.67 22.83
C LEU A 49 -9.12 10.11 22.52
N ASN A 50 -8.46 10.36 21.39
CA ASN A 50 -8.30 11.73 20.90
C ASN A 50 -9.59 12.25 20.24
N ASP A 51 -9.65 13.54 19.97
CA ASP A 51 -10.84 14.18 19.38
C ASP A 51 -11.14 13.63 17.98
N ALA A 52 -10.11 13.25 17.21
CA ALA A 52 -10.28 12.63 15.90
C ALA A 52 -11.02 11.29 15.99
N CYS A 53 -10.68 10.44 16.96
CA CYS A 53 -11.38 9.17 17.18
C CYS A 53 -12.82 9.37 17.63
N CYS A 54 -13.08 10.35 18.50
CA CYS A 54 -14.46 10.69 18.90
C CYS A 54 -15.30 11.14 17.69
N ARG A 55 -14.74 11.97 16.81
CA ARG A 55 -15.39 12.39 15.55
C ARG A 55 -15.63 11.22 14.61
N GLN A 56 -14.67 10.31 14.46
CA GLN A 56 -14.80 9.12 13.62
C GLN A 56 -15.93 8.20 14.10
N ILE A 57 -16.06 7.98 15.42
CA ILE A 57 -17.13 7.15 16.01
C ILE A 57 -18.46 7.92 16.09
N GLY A 58 -18.44 9.25 15.94
CA GLY A 58 -19.63 10.10 15.93
C GLY A 58 -20.27 10.32 17.29
N ASN A 59 -19.50 10.21 18.37
CA ASN A 59 -20.01 10.33 19.74
C ASN A 59 -19.05 11.13 20.64
N GLU A 60 -19.59 11.71 21.70
CA GLU A 60 -18.78 12.42 22.68
C GLU A 60 -17.90 11.47 23.48
N ARG A 61 -16.67 11.92 23.80
CA ARG A 61 -15.71 11.14 24.60
C ARG A 61 -16.33 10.58 25.88
N ALA A 62 -17.14 11.35 26.59
CA ALA A 62 -17.78 10.94 27.84
C ALA A 62 -18.72 9.73 27.68
N VAL A 63 -19.30 9.54 26.50
CA VAL A 63 -20.18 8.41 26.18
C VAL A 63 -19.37 7.18 25.77
N LEU A 64 -18.21 7.39 25.15
CA LEU A 64 -17.34 6.33 24.62
C LEU A 64 -16.45 5.69 25.70
N ILE A 65 -15.95 6.46 26.66
CA ILE A 65 -15.03 5.92 27.68
C ILE A 65 -15.70 4.80 28.49
N GLY A 66 -14.97 3.69 28.67
CA GLY A 66 -15.44 2.49 29.36
C GLY A 66 -16.33 1.56 28.53
N LYS A 67 -16.58 1.91 27.26
CA LYS A 67 -17.35 1.10 26.30
C LYS A 67 -16.45 0.30 25.38
N THR A 68 -17.07 -0.62 24.65
CA THR A 68 -16.43 -1.53 23.69
C THR A 68 -16.83 -1.19 22.27
N ASP A 69 -16.13 -1.73 21.27
CA ASP A 69 -16.49 -1.52 19.87
C ASP A 69 -17.91 -2.02 19.55
N PHE A 70 -18.39 -3.05 20.25
CA PHE A 70 -19.74 -3.61 20.08
C PHE A 70 -20.87 -2.63 20.40
N ASP A 71 -20.58 -1.60 21.20
CA ASP A 71 -21.58 -0.59 21.57
C ASP A 71 -21.84 0.42 20.43
N PHE A 72 -20.92 0.55 19.46
CA PHE A 72 -20.96 1.62 18.44
C PHE A 72 -20.69 1.17 17.00
N HIS A 73 -20.19 -0.05 16.78
CA HIS A 73 -19.90 -0.58 15.45
C HIS A 73 -20.81 -1.77 15.09
N PRO A 74 -21.04 -2.03 13.79
CA PRO A 74 -21.72 -3.25 13.36
C PRO A 74 -21.05 -4.50 13.94
N GLN A 75 -21.85 -5.48 14.34
CA GLN A 75 -21.36 -6.67 15.07
C GLN A 75 -20.21 -7.39 14.35
N ALA A 76 -20.28 -7.51 13.02
CA ALA A 76 -19.24 -8.15 12.23
C ALA A 76 -17.91 -7.36 12.26
N GLU A 77 -17.97 -6.03 12.20
CA GLU A 77 -16.79 -5.15 12.28
C GLU A 77 -16.19 -5.17 13.69
N ALA A 78 -17.04 -5.03 14.71
CA ALA A 78 -16.63 -5.08 16.11
C ALA A 78 -15.95 -6.41 16.46
N GLN A 79 -16.44 -7.54 15.95
CA GLN A 79 -15.82 -8.84 16.14
C GLN A 79 -14.39 -8.90 15.55
N VAL A 80 -14.20 -8.36 14.35
CA VAL A 80 -12.87 -8.29 13.72
C VAL A 80 -11.91 -7.44 14.55
N PHE A 81 -12.38 -6.30 15.08
CA PHE A 81 -11.55 -5.46 15.95
C PHE A 81 -11.18 -6.18 17.24
N TRP A 82 -12.14 -6.88 17.84
CA TRP A 82 -11.95 -7.67 19.06
C TRP A 82 -10.93 -8.78 18.88
N ASP A 83 -11.02 -9.57 17.82
CA ASP A 83 -10.11 -10.69 17.56
C ASP A 83 -8.67 -10.19 17.37
N LYS A 84 -8.50 -9.07 16.67
CA LYS A 84 -7.19 -8.42 16.47
C LYS A 84 -6.64 -7.86 17.78
N ASP A 85 -7.47 -7.23 18.59
CA ASP A 85 -7.11 -6.71 19.91
C ASP A 85 -6.66 -7.85 20.84
N ALA A 86 -7.40 -8.96 20.85
CA ALA A 86 -7.08 -10.14 21.65
C ALA A 86 -5.74 -10.76 21.23
N LEU A 87 -5.45 -10.77 19.92
CA LEU A 87 -4.16 -11.23 19.40
C LEU A 87 -3.01 -10.34 19.90
N VAL A 88 -3.15 -9.01 19.81
CA VAL A 88 -2.12 -8.06 20.29
C VAL A 88 -1.88 -8.21 21.79
N LEU A 89 -2.93 -8.35 22.61
CA LEU A 89 -2.80 -8.57 24.05
C LEU A 89 -2.10 -9.89 24.38
N LYS A 90 -2.35 -10.93 23.58
CA LYS A 90 -1.81 -12.27 23.78
C LYS A 90 -0.35 -12.38 23.33
N THR A 91 -0.01 -11.88 22.13
CA THR A 91 1.31 -12.07 21.51
C THR A 91 2.27 -10.91 21.78
N GLY A 92 1.74 -9.70 22.01
CA GLY A 92 2.52 -8.47 22.03
C GLY A 92 3.03 -8.02 20.66
N GLU A 93 2.72 -8.75 19.59
CA GLU A 93 3.11 -8.39 18.24
C GLU A 93 2.25 -7.23 17.72
N VAL A 94 2.87 -6.34 16.98
CA VAL A 94 2.19 -5.21 16.35
C VAL A 94 1.24 -5.73 15.27
N ASN A 95 -0.04 -5.38 15.38
CA ASN A 95 -1.01 -5.63 14.33
C ASN A 95 -1.07 -4.42 13.40
N LEU A 96 -0.81 -4.63 12.10
CA LEU A 96 -1.03 -3.63 11.06
C LEU A 96 -1.96 -4.24 10.01
N ASN A 97 -3.11 -3.62 9.79
CA ASN A 97 -4.10 -4.16 8.86
C ASN A 97 -4.85 -3.04 8.12
N ARG A 98 -5.33 -3.37 6.91
CA ARG A 98 -6.27 -2.53 6.15
C ARG A 98 -7.66 -3.16 6.27
N GLU A 99 -8.65 -2.38 6.66
CA GLU A 99 -10.02 -2.84 6.84
C GLU A 99 -11.03 -1.80 6.34
N LYS A 100 -12.24 -2.26 6.03
CA LYS A 100 -13.37 -1.37 5.72
C LYS A 100 -14.10 -1.07 7.01
N VAL A 101 -14.33 0.21 7.29
CA VAL A 101 -15.05 0.66 8.47
C VAL A 101 -16.22 1.52 8.03
N THR A 102 -17.38 1.25 8.61
CA THR A 102 -18.57 2.05 8.36
C THR A 102 -18.59 3.23 9.33
N TYR A 103 -18.59 4.45 8.80
CA TYR A 103 -18.69 5.68 9.59
C TYR A 103 -20.16 5.97 9.96
N PRO A 104 -20.42 6.88 10.93
CA PRO A 104 -21.77 7.18 11.42
C PRO A 104 -22.77 7.67 10.37
N ASP A 105 -22.26 8.28 9.28
CA ASP A 105 -23.06 8.71 8.13
C ASP A 105 -23.41 7.56 7.16
N GLY A 106 -22.97 6.34 7.45
CA GLY A 106 -23.15 5.15 6.63
C GLY A 106 -22.14 5.01 5.49
N SER A 107 -21.22 5.96 5.33
CA SER A 107 -20.15 5.84 4.33
C SER A 107 -19.12 4.80 4.76
N VAL A 108 -18.60 4.05 3.77
CA VAL A 108 -17.60 3.00 4.00
C VAL A 108 -16.23 3.54 3.62
N HIS A 109 -15.33 3.55 4.59
CA HIS A 109 -13.95 4.00 4.43
C HIS A 109 -12.98 2.83 4.47
N VAL A 110 -11.91 2.90 3.69
CA VAL A 110 -10.78 1.99 3.81
C VAL A 110 -9.79 2.62 4.78
N VAL A 111 -9.60 1.98 5.93
CA VAL A 111 -8.70 2.47 6.96
C VAL A 111 -7.53 1.52 7.16
N SER A 112 -6.37 2.08 7.50
CA SER A 112 -5.20 1.35 7.95
C SER A 112 -5.06 1.52 9.45
N THR A 113 -5.29 0.44 10.19
CA THR A 113 -5.20 0.44 11.65
C THR A 113 -3.88 -0.21 12.08
N LYS A 114 -3.10 0.51 12.88
CA LYS A 114 -1.91 -0.02 13.55
C LYS A 114 -2.18 -0.10 15.05
N LYS A 115 -2.04 -1.29 15.63
CA LYS A 115 -2.25 -1.56 17.06
C LYS A 115 -0.98 -2.13 17.68
N SER A 116 -0.61 -1.61 18.84
CA SER A 116 0.58 -2.03 19.59
C SER A 116 0.21 -2.29 21.05
N LEU A 117 0.89 -3.25 21.67
CA LEU A 117 0.81 -3.48 23.11
C LEU A 117 1.62 -2.42 23.86
N LEU A 118 1.01 -1.78 24.85
CA LEU A 118 1.66 -0.92 25.83
C LEU A 118 1.53 -1.60 27.20
N THR A 119 2.66 -1.82 27.88
CA THR A 119 2.67 -2.31 29.26
C THR A 119 3.10 -1.19 30.17
N ASP A 120 2.28 -0.84 31.15
CA ASP A 120 2.66 0.06 32.23
C ASP A 120 3.71 -0.62 33.11
N TYR A 121 4.94 -0.11 33.08
CA TYR A 121 6.06 -0.68 33.83
C TYR A 121 5.91 -0.58 35.34
N ALA A 122 5.10 0.35 35.85
CA ALA A 122 4.89 0.51 37.29
C ALA A 122 3.81 -0.45 37.82
N THR A 123 2.75 -0.66 37.04
CA THR A 123 1.58 -1.46 37.49
C THR A 123 1.47 -2.84 36.85
N GLY A 124 2.21 -3.09 35.78
CA GLY A 124 2.12 -4.31 34.96
C GLY A 124 0.87 -4.38 34.07
N ARG A 125 0.00 -3.36 34.11
CA ARG A 125 -1.24 -3.33 33.31
C ARG A 125 -0.92 -3.22 31.82
N LYS A 126 -1.65 -3.97 31.01
CA LYS A 126 -1.54 -3.90 29.56
C LYS A 126 -2.63 -3.03 28.96
N TYR A 127 -2.26 -2.38 27.87
CA TYR A 127 -3.14 -1.56 27.06
C TYR A 127 -2.88 -1.82 25.58
N ILE A 128 -3.90 -1.66 24.77
CA ILE A 128 -3.74 -1.61 23.32
C ILE A 128 -3.75 -0.15 22.92
N VAL A 129 -2.71 0.31 22.24
CA VAL A 129 -2.66 1.64 21.63
C VAL A 129 -2.87 1.47 20.14
N GLY A 130 -3.90 2.13 19.60
CA GLY A 130 -4.24 2.10 18.20
C GLY A 130 -4.17 3.47 17.56
N ILE A 131 -3.68 3.51 16.33
CA ILE A 131 -3.81 4.64 15.41
C ILE A 131 -4.51 4.15 14.14
N ILE A 132 -5.51 4.90 13.69
CA ILE A 132 -6.28 4.60 12.48
C ILE A 132 -5.96 5.70 11.49
N ARG A 133 -5.62 5.33 10.26
CA ARG A 133 -5.45 6.27 9.15
C ARG A 133 -6.48 5.98 8.08
N ASP A 134 -7.25 6.98 7.71
CA ASP A 134 -8.12 6.89 6.54
C ASP A 134 -7.27 6.89 5.26
N ILE A 135 -7.32 5.78 4.53
CA ILE A 135 -6.58 5.61 3.28
C ILE A 135 -7.55 5.44 2.11
N THR A 136 -8.81 5.86 2.24
CA THR A 136 -9.82 5.67 1.19
C THR A 136 -9.41 6.32 -0.12
N ALA A 137 -8.97 7.58 -0.07
CA ALA A 137 -8.48 8.30 -1.26
C ALA A 137 -7.21 7.64 -1.85
N GLN A 138 -6.28 7.26 -0.98
CA GLN A 138 -5.04 6.56 -1.37
C GLN A 138 -5.36 5.23 -2.05
N ALA A 139 -6.25 4.42 -1.48
CA ALA A 139 -6.65 3.13 -2.01
C ALA A 139 -7.38 3.26 -3.36
N ALA A 140 -8.20 4.30 -3.53
CA ALA A 140 -8.86 4.60 -4.81
C ALA A 140 -7.85 4.97 -5.90
N LEU A 141 -6.86 5.82 -5.58
CA LEU A 141 -5.78 6.17 -6.51
C LEU A 141 -4.88 4.96 -6.83
N GLU A 142 -4.58 4.12 -5.84
CA GLU A 142 -3.83 2.86 -6.04
C GLU A 142 -4.57 1.94 -7.02
N ALA A 143 -5.88 1.76 -6.85
CA ALA A 143 -6.71 0.93 -7.73
C ALA A 143 -6.83 1.50 -9.14
N GLU A 144 -7.00 2.82 -9.29
CA GLU A 144 -7.03 3.49 -10.60
C GLU A 144 -5.69 3.34 -11.33
N ARG A 145 -4.58 3.54 -10.62
CA ARG A 145 -3.23 3.35 -11.17
C ARG A 145 -3.02 1.92 -11.65
N GLU A 146 -3.43 0.92 -10.87
CA GLU A 146 -3.30 -0.49 -11.24
C GLU A 146 -4.12 -0.83 -12.48
N LYS A 147 -5.35 -0.31 -12.57
CA LYS A 147 -6.18 -0.43 -13.77
C LYS A 147 -5.50 0.16 -15.01
N LEU A 148 -4.96 1.38 -14.91
CA LEU A 148 -4.27 2.02 -16.03
C LEU A 148 -3.01 1.24 -16.48
N ILE A 149 -2.29 0.61 -15.54
CA ILE A 149 -1.15 -0.25 -15.87
C ILE A 149 -1.62 -1.46 -16.69
N ILE A 150 -2.71 -2.11 -16.28
CA ILE A 150 -3.29 -3.26 -16.99
C ILE A 150 -3.74 -2.83 -18.40
N ASP A 151 -4.48 -1.72 -18.50
CA ASP A 151 -4.97 -1.19 -19.78
C ASP A 151 -3.79 -0.86 -20.73
N LEU A 152 -2.70 -0.30 -20.22
CA LEU A 152 -1.49 -0.01 -20.99
C LEU A 152 -0.78 -1.30 -21.47
N GLN A 153 -0.69 -2.31 -20.60
CA GLN A 153 -0.11 -3.61 -20.96
C GLN A 153 -0.91 -4.29 -22.08
N ASP A 154 -2.23 -4.25 -22.00
CA ASP A 154 -3.12 -4.78 -23.03
C ASP A 154 -2.98 -4.04 -24.36
N ALA A 155 -2.89 -2.71 -24.32
CA ALA A 155 -2.66 -1.90 -25.52
C ALA A 155 -1.31 -2.25 -26.19
N LEU A 156 -0.25 -2.42 -25.41
CA LEU A 156 1.07 -2.82 -25.90
C LEU A 156 1.05 -4.22 -26.54
N LEU A 157 0.33 -5.18 -25.93
CA LEU A 157 0.16 -6.52 -26.50
C LEU A 157 -0.55 -6.46 -27.85
N ARG A 158 -1.62 -5.66 -27.98
CA ARG A 158 -2.34 -5.49 -29.25
C ARG A 158 -1.45 -4.95 -30.36
N ILE A 159 -0.62 -3.94 -30.07
CA ILE A 159 0.36 -3.42 -31.04
C ILE A 159 1.35 -4.50 -31.47
N LYS A 160 1.88 -5.31 -30.53
CA LYS A 160 2.80 -6.42 -30.87
C LYS A 160 2.13 -7.46 -31.78
N THR A 161 0.86 -7.79 -31.56
CA THR A 161 0.14 -8.76 -32.42
C THR A 161 -0.14 -8.21 -33.82
N LEU A 162 -0.41 -6.91 -33.96
CA LEU A 162 -0.60 -6.26 -35.25
C LEU A 162 0.70 -6.16 -36.06
N LYS A 163 1.85 -6.08 -35.38
CA LYS A 163 3.19 -6.18 -36.00
C LYS A 163 3.58 -7.61 -36.42
N GLY A 164 2.73 -8.62 -36.20
CA GLY A 164 3.04 -10.02 -36.53
C GLY A 164 2.74 -10.42 -37.99
N LEU A 165 2.04 -9.58 -38.76
CA LEU A 165 1.76 -9.84 -40.16
C LEU A 165 2.78 -9.13 -41.03
N ILE A 166 3.75 -9.88 -41.57
CA ILE A 166 4.73 -9.37 -42.52
C ILE A 166 4.05 -9.30 -43.90
N PRO A 167 3.84 -8.11 -44.47
CA PRO A 167 3.23 -7.98 -45.79
C PRO A 167 4.21 -8.47 -46.86
N ILE A 168 3.89 -9.60 -47.51
CA ILE A 168 4.71 -10.17 -48.58
C ILE A 168 4.04 -10.04 -49.96
N CYS A 169 4.85 -9.89 -51.01
CA CYS A 169 4.37 -9.94 -52.38
C CYS A 169 3.95 -11.37 -52.71
N ALA A 170 2.70 -11.58 -53.13
CA ALA A 170 2.20 -12.91 -53.45
C ALA A 170 2.99 -13.61 -54.57
N ALA A 171 3.54 -12.84 -55.53
CA ALA A 171 4.26 -13.34 -56.69
C ALA A 171 5.74 -13.64 -56.41
N CYS A 172 6.48 -12.70 -55.79
CA CYS A 172 7.94 -12.82 -55.62
C CYS A 172 8.40 -12.98 -54.16
N LYS A 173 7.48 -12.98 -53.19
CA LYS A 173 7.73 -13.20 -51.75
C LYS A 173 8.61 -12.16 -51.04
N LYS A 174 9.00 -11.07 -51.71
CA LYS A 174 9.60 -9.89 -51.08
C LYS A 174 8.71 -9.34 -49.97
N VAL A 175 9.34 -8.79 -48.93
CA VAL A 175 8.68 -8.13 -47.81
C VAL A 175 8.52 -6.65 -48.12
N ARG A 176 7.39 -6.05 -47.72
CA ARG A 176 7.20 -4.60 -47.74
C ARG A 176 7.59 -4.02 -46.38
N SER A 177 8.61 -3.16 -46.36
CA SER A 177 9.06 -2.49 -45.14
C SER A 177 8.08 -1.38 -44.70
N ASP A 178 8.28 -0.85 -43.48
CA ASP A 178 7.46 0.22 -42.91
C ASP A 178 7.52 1.51 -43.75
N ASP A 179 8.64 1.75 -44.44
CA ASP A 179 8.84 2.87 -45.37
C ASP A 179 8.18 2.64 -46.75
N GLY A 180 7.58 1.46 -46.95
CA GLY A 180 6.82 1.10 -48.13
C GLY A 180 7.63 0.52 -49.29
N TYR A 181 8.95 0.35 -49.13
CA TYR A 181 9.84 -0.29 -50.11
C TYR A 181 9.74 -1.82 -50.07
N TRP A 182 10.19 -2.48 -51.15
CA TRP A 182 10.19 -3.94 -51.26
C TRP A 182 11.60 -4.50 -51.22
N GLU A 183 11.89 -5.30 -50.20
CA GLU A 183 13.20 -5.88 -49.93
C GLU A 183 13.15 -7.41 -49.78
N GLN A 184 14.31 -8.04 -49.71
CA GLN A 184 14.38 -9.48 -49.47
C GLN A 184 14.00 -9.80 -48.03
N VAL A 185 13.47 -11.00 -47.81
CA VAL A 185 13.02 -11.41 -46.47
C VAL A 185 14.21 -11.49 -45.50
N GLU A 186 15.37 -11.88 -46.00
CA GLU A 186 16.61 -11.97 -45.23
C GLU A 186 17.05 -10.60 -44.71
N ASP A 187 17.03 -9.58 -45.57
CA ASP A 187 17.37 -8.19 -45.21
C ASP A 187 16.39 -7.66 -44.15
N TYR A 188 15.08 -7.83 -44.38
CA TYR A 188 14.03 -7.41 -43.45
C TYR A 188 14.19 -8.08 -42.06
N VAL A 189 14.41 -9.40 -42.03
CA VAL A 189 14.52 -10.15 -40.79
C VAL A 189 15.81 -9.80 -40.04
N HIS A 190 16.92 -9.58 -40.74
CA HIS A 190 18.17 -9.13 -40.12
C HIS A 190 17.97 -7.78 -39.42
N GLU A 191 17.40 -6.79 -40.11
CA GLU A 191 17.17 -5.44 -39.56
C GLU A 191 16.17 -5.43 -38.38
N HIS A 192 15.11 -6.25 -38.45
CA HIS A 192 14.00 -6.18 -37.49
C HIS A 192 14.09 -7.18 -36.32
N SER A 193 14.97 -8.19 -36.40
CA SER A 193 15.13 -9.19 -35.34
C SER A 193 16.57 -9.41 -34.87
N GLY A 194 17.56 -8.90 -35.61
CA GLY A 194 18.98 -9.16 -35.35
C GLY A 194 19.40 -10.60 -35.64
N ALA A 195 18.59 -11.37 -36.37
CA ALA A 195 18.93 -12.73 -36.77
C ALA A 195 19.83 -12.73 -38.03
N ASP A 196 20.81 -13.64 -38.06
CA ASP A 196 21.67 -13.87 -39.22
C ASP A 196 21.30 -15.17 -39.94
N PHE A 197 21.41 -15.18 -41.26
CA PHE A 197 21.14 -16.35 -42.10
C PHE A 197 22.43 -17.05 -42.52
N THR A 198 22.51 -18.35 -42.26
CA THR A 198 23.52 -19.22 -42.86
C THR A 198 22.94 -19.89 -44.11
N HIS A 199 23.77 -20.02 -45.15
CA HIS A 199 23.33 -20.57 -46.43
C HIS A 199 23.80 -22.02 -46.56
N GLY A 200 22.88 -22.90 -46.92
CA GLY A 200 23.16 -24.31 -47.15
C GLY A 200 22.05 -24.94 -48.00
N TYR A 201 22.34 -26.09 -48.61
CA TYR A 201 21.34 -26.85 -49.34
C TYR A 201 20.67 -27.85 -48.42
N CYS A 202 19.34 -27.91 -48.43
CA CYS A 202 18.64 -29.04 -47.83
C CYS A 202 18.92 -30.33 -48.64
N PRO A 203 18.68 -31.52 -48.07
CA PRO A 203 18.95 -32.79 -48.75
C PRO A 203 18.28 -32.92 -50.13
N GLU A 204 17.06 -32.39 -50.29
CA GLU A 204 16.32 -32.42 -51.56
C GLU A 204 16.98 -31.55 -52.64
N CYS A 205 17.37 -30.32 -52.30
CA CYS A 205 18.05 -29.41 -53.21
C CYS A 205 19.44 -29.95 -53.59
N ALA A 206 20.18 -30.49 -52.62
CA ALA A 206 21.48 -31.11 -52.88
C ALA A 206 21.35 -32.30 -53.85
N ALA A 207 20.34 -33.16 -53.66
CA ALA A 207 20.09 -34.30 -54.54
C ALA A 207 19.76 -33.88 -55.98
N LYS A 208 18.97 -32.82 -56.17
CA LYS A 208 18.66 -32.28 -57.49
C LYS A 208 19.89 -31.77 -58.22
N LEU A 209 20.73 -30.97 -57.54
CA LEU A 209 21.98 -30.45 -58.10
C LEU A 209 22.92 -31.58 -58.55
N LEU A 210 22.99 -32.66 -57.77
CA LEU A 210 23.79 -33.82 -58.11
C LEU A 210 23.18 -34.68 -59.23
N SER A 211 21.87 -34.59 -59.47
CA SER A 211 21.17 -35.31 -60.55
C SER A 211 21.16 -34.58 -61.90
N GLU A 212 21.48 -33.29 -61.91
CA GLU A 212 21.60 -32.44 -63.11
C GLU A 212 23.06 -32.25 -63.57
N SER A 213 24.01 -32.96 -62.93
CA SER A 213 25.45 -32.99 -63.24
C SER A 213 25.82 -34.25 -64.02
#